data_AF-A0A2S7CZL1-F1
#
_entry.id   AF-A0A2S7CZL1-F1
#
_cell.length_a   1.000
_cell.length_b   1.000
_cell.length_c   1.000
_cell.angle_alpha   90.00
_cell.angle_beta   90.00
_cell.angle_gamma   90.00
#
_symmetry.space_group_name_H-M   'P 1'
#
loop_
_entity.id
_entity.type
_entity.pdbx_description
1 polymer ?
#
loop_
_entity_poly.entity_id
_entity_poly.type
_entity_poly.pdbx_seq_one_letter_code
_entity_poly.pdbx_strand_id
1 'polypeptide(L)'
;MNNENGFREVNPVYAGYPLKEYGWIYIAIDMRDMSFSKIGLTTKETPSRRIAEGRTYNPFLTLFTTYELAKCTFGISREELSAIEGYIHNRGSAFGPPLKHLDSGRDSEWFQIRPDYAESQVDWIIAKRGFTVDNEELYEYYDGPNNRNGISVRSMRKIKKIIRPTPIDMYNLAQAAGYDVGLIKPYLDYLEEFHAWCNPDQVWL
;
A
#
# COMPACT_ATOMS: atom_id res chain seq x y z
N MET A 1 -2.21 7.14 40.48
CA MET A 1 -2.15 5.87 39.72
C MET A 1 -3.34 5.87 38.79
N ASN A 2 -3.15 6.36 37.57
CA ASN A 2 -4.21 6.39 36.56
C ASN A 2 -4.25 5.01 35.89
N ASN A 3 -5.42 4.40 35.87
CA ASN A 3 -5.72 3.24 35.03
C ASN A 3 -5.65 3.69 33.56
N GLU A 4 -4.47 3.64 32.96
CA GLU A 4 -4.26 3.93 31.52
C GLU A 4 -4.40 2.68 30.64
N ASN A 5 -5.13 1.66 31.11
CA ASN A 5 -5.65 0.61 30.23
C ASN A 5 -7.10 0.97 29.88
N GLY A 6 -7.28 2.05 29.12
CA GLY A 6 -8.50 2.19 28.33
C GLY A 6 -8.56 0.97 27.41
N PHE A 7 -9.49 0.06 27.66
CA PHE A 7 -9.72 -1.08 26.78
C PHE A 7 -9.95 -0.52 25.37
N ARG A 8 -9.03 -0.81 24.46
CA ARG A 8 -9.18 -0.41 23.06
C ARG A 8 -10.29 -1.28 22.48
N GLU A 9 -11.27 -0.63 21.87
CA GLU A 9 -12.46 -1.31 21.34
C GLU A 9 -12.40 -1.36 19.82
N VAL A 10 -13.00 -2.42 19.26
CA VAL A 10 -13.26 -2.53 17.83
C VAL A 10 -14.08 -1.31 17.39
N ASN A 11 -13.81 -0.78 16.19
CA ASN A 11 -14.62 0.31 15.64
C ASN A 11 -16.11 -0.10 15.67
N PRO A 12 -16.98 0.63 16.40
CA PRO A 12 -18.36 0.20 16.65
C PRO A 12 -19.18 0.11 15.36
N VAL A 13 -18.80 0.88 14.32
CA VAL A 13 -19.43 0.82 12.99
C VAL A 13 -19.25 -0.56 12.35
N TYR A 14 -18.10 -1.20 12.61
CA TYR A 14 -17.74 -2.47 11.96
C TYR A 14 -17.84 -3.70 12.88
N ALA A 15 -18.14 -3.51 14.17
CA ALA A 15 -18.15 -4.58 15.17
C ALA A 15 -19.10 -5.75 14.84
N GLY A 16 -20.16 -5.51 14.06
CA GLY A 16 -21.12 -6.53 13.63
C GLY A 16 -20.73 -7.31 12.37
N TYR A 17 -19.66 -6.94 11.67
CA TYR A 17 -19.26 -7.60 10.42
C TYR A 17 -18.20 -8.67 10.65
N PRO A 18 -18.28 -9.80 9.92
CA PRO A 18 -17.34 -10.90 10.09
C PRO A 18 -15.93 -10.48 9.62
N LEU A 19 -14.95 -10.74 10.47
CA LEU A 19 -13.54 -10.54 10.14
C LEU A 19 -13.10 -11.48 9.01
N LYS A 20 -12.12 -11.02 8.24
CA LYS A 20 -11.47 -11.80 7.20
C LYS A 20 -10.13 -12.31 7.69
N GLU A 21 -9.84 -13.57 7.34
CA GLU A 21 -8.52 -14.18 7.51
C GLU A 21 -7.45 -13.40 6.75
N TYR A 22 -7.81 -12.88 5.57
CA TYR A 22 -6.95 -12.05 4.75
C TYR A 22 -7.65 -10.74 4.38
N GLY A 23 -6.89 -9.64 4.45
CA GLY A 23 -7.36 -8.33 4.06
C GLY A 23 -6.18 -7.42 3.82
N TRP A 24 -6.11 -6.89 2.60
CA TRP A 24 -4.94 -6.19 2.11
C TRP A 24 -5.31 -4.87 1.44
N ILE A 25 -4.42 -3.90 1.59
CA ILE A 25 -4.24 -2.81 0.62
C ILE A 25 -2.92 -3.07 -0.09
N TYR A 26 -2.87 -2.88 -1.40
CA TYR A 26 -1.63 -2.99 -2.15
C TYR A 26 -1.49 -1.89 -3.18
N ILE A 27 -0.25 -1.50 -3.41
CA ILE A 27 0.15 -0.62 -4.50
C ILE A 27 0.88 -1.48 -5.51
N ALA A 28 0.46 -1.39 -6.77
CA ALA A 28 1.14 -2.00 -7.90
C ALA A 28 1.45 -0.94 -8.95
N ILE A 29 2.49 -1.19 -9.73
CA ILE A 29 3.03 -0.26 -10.73
C ILE A 29 3.18 -0.97 -12.07
N ASP A 30 3.06 -0.21 -13.16
CA ASP A 30 3.63 -0.63 -14.44
C ASP A 30 5.10 -0.20 -14.46
N MET A 31 6.03 -1.15 -14.54
CA MET A 31 7.47 -0.85 -14.52
C MET A 31 7.94 0.07 -15.67
N ARG A 32 7.11 0.22 -16.71
CA ARG A 32 7.38 1.09 -17.86
C ARG A 32 6.92 2.53 -17.65
N ASP A 33 6.07 2.78 -16.64
CA ASP A 33 5.53 4.11 -16.38
C ASP A 33 5.25 4.32 -14.88
N MET A 34 6.20 4.99 -14.23
CA MET A 34 6.15 5.31 -12.80
C MET A 34 5.27 6.52 -12.46
N SER A 35 4.57 7.10 -13.44
CA SER A 35 3.63 8.22 -13.22
C SER A 35 2.22 7.76 -12.81
N PHE A 36 1.95 6.45 -12.88
CA PHE A 36 0.69 5.85 -12.47
C PHE A 36 0.90 4.77 -11.42
N SER A 37 -0.08 4.67 -10.53
CA SER A 37 -0.12 3.61 -9.52
C SER A 37 -1.51 2.98 -9.49
N LYS A 38 -1.52 1.65 -9.35
CA LYS A 38 -2.72 0.90 -9.02
C LYS A 38 -2.81 0.77 -7.51
N ILE A 39 -3.90 1.22 -6.92
CA ILE A 39 -4.18 1.04 -5.50
C ILE A 39 -5.36 0.08 -5.39
N GLY A 40 -5.07 -1.16 -5.01
CA GLY A 40 -6.06 -2.23 -4.95
C GLY A 40 -6.28 -2.72 -3.53
N LEU A 41 -7.48 -3.26 -3.30
CA LEU A 41 -7.82 -3.95 -2.07
C LEU A 41 -8.21 -5.39 -2.38
N THR A 42 -7.89 -6.30 -1.48
CA THR A 42 -8.21 -7.71 -1.69
C THR A 42 -8.33 -8.47 -0.38
N THR A 43 -9.21 -9.48 -0.36
CA THR A 43 -9.33 -10.46 0.73
C THR A 43 -8.80 -11.83 0.29
N LYS A 44 -8.00 -11.87 -0.79
CA LYS A 44 -7.28 -13.07 -1.20
C LYS A 44 -6.12 -13.32 -0.26
N GLU A 45 -5.65 -14.56 -0.24
CA GLU A 45 -4.50 -15.00 0.55
C GLU A 45 -3.27 -14.09 0.37
N THR A 46 -2.96 -13.70 -0.88
CA THR A 46 -1.89 -12.74 -1.17
C THR A 46 -2.31 -11.70 -2.23
N PRO A 47 -1.75 -10.47 -2.18
CA PRO A 47 -1.94 -9.48 -3.24
C PRO A 47 -1.46 -9.95 -4.62
N SER A 48 -0.37 -10.73 -4.67
CA SER A 48 0.15 -11.30 -5.92
C SER A 48 -0.87 -12.21 -6.62
N ARG A 49 -1.63 -13.00 -5.85
CA ARG A 49 -2.70 -13.85 -6.39
C ARG A 49 -3.82 -13.01 -7.01
N ARG A 50 -4.17 -11.88 -6.41
CA ARG A 50 -5.15 -10.94 -6.97
C ARG A 50 -4.66 -10.30 -8.27
N ILE A 51 -3.39 -9.93 -8.35
CA ILE A 51 -2.78 -9.38 -9.56
C ILE A 51 -2.78 -10.42 -10.69
N ALA A 52 -2.41 -11.67 -10.38
CA ALA A 52 -2.42 -12.77 -11.35
C ALA A 52 -3.83 -13.15 -11.84
N GLU A 53 -4.86 -13.03 -10.98
CA GLU A 53 -6.27 -13.22 -11.36
C GLU A 53 -6.84 -12.04 -12.16
N GLY A 54 -6.26 -10.86 -12.02
CA GLY A 54 -6.64 -9.69 -12.80
C GLY A 54 -6.56 -10.03 -14.28
N ARG A 55 -7.61 -9.71 -15.05
CA ARG A 55 -7.59 -9.78 -16.53
C ARG A 55 -6.60 -8.77 -17.15
N THR A 56 -5.59 -8.35 -16.39
CA THR A 56 -4.52 -7.45 -16.81
C THR A 56 -3.48 -8.29 -17.52
N TYR A 57 -3.54 -8.34 -18.85
CA TYR A 57 -2.51 -8.88 -19.74
C TYR A 57 -1.19 -8.08 -19.70
N ASN A 58 -0.96 -7.28 -18.65
CA ASN A 58 0.21 -6.43 -18.55
C ASN A 58 1.34 -7.19 -17.81
N PRO A 59 2.34 -7.73 -18.52
CA PRO A 59 3.43 -8.46 -17.88
C PRO A 59 4.39 -7.56 -17.10
N PHE A 60 4.28 -6.24 -17.25
CA PHE A 60 5.10 -5.26 -16.55
C PHE A 60 4.50 -4.80 -15.22
N LEU A 61 3.34 -5.36 -14.84
CA LEU A 61 2.68 -5.06 -13.58
C LEU A 61 3.41 -5.78 -12.43
N THR A 62 3.90 -5.02 -11.45
CA THR A 62 4.52 -5.59 -10.24
C THR A 62 4.01 -4.91 -8.97
N LEU A 63 4.10 -5.61 -7.84
CA LEU A 63 3.80 -5.03 -6.53
C LEU A 63 4.90 -4.07 -6.11
N PHE A 64 4.47 -2.96 -5.52
CA PHE A 64 5.34 -1.92 -4.97
C PHE A 64 5.29 -1.92 -3.44
N THR A 65 4.09 -1.96 -2.85
CA THR A 65 3.88 -1.98 -1.40
C THR A 65 2.64 -2.80 -1.07
N THR A 66 2.63 -3.47 0.09
CA THR A 66 1.44 -4.15 0.60
C THR A 66 1.23 -3.86 2.08
N TYR A 67 -0.02 -3.82 2.51
CA TYR A 67 -0.46 -3.62 3.89
C TYR A 67 -1.40 -4.76 4.28
N GLU A 68 -1.05 -5.55 5.28
CA GLU A 68 -1.83 -6.68 5.77
C GLU A 68 -2.74 -6.26 6.93
N LEU A 69 -3.90 -5.69 6.60
CA LEU A 69 -4.83 -5.18 7.61
C LEU A 69 -5.47 -6.27 8.47
N ALA A 70 -5.49 -7.52 7.99
CA ALA A 70 -5.91 -8.66 8.82
C ALA A 70 -5.00 -8.88 10.04
N LYS A 71 -3.75 -8.38 10.02
CA LYS A 71 -2.82 -8.42 11.16
C LYS A 71 -2.97 -7.25 12.13
N CYS A 72 -3.85 -6.28 11.86
CA CYS A 72 -4.18 -5.27 12.85
C CYS A 72 -4.84 -5.93 14.07
N THR A 73 -4.74 -5.27 15.24
CA THR A 73 -5.18 -5.83 16.53
C THR A 73 -6.62 -6.35 16.53
N PHE A 74 -7.50 -5.70 15.78
CA PHE A 74 -8.92 -6.07 15.66
C PHE A 74 -9.26 -6.77 14.33
N GLY A 75 -8.25 -7.13 13.54
CA GLY A 75 -8.42 -7.64 12.20
C GLY A 75 -9.07 -6.61 11.26
N ILE A 76 -9.72 -7.12 10.21
CA ILE A 76 -10.40 -6.30 9.21
C ILE A 76 -11.62 -7.03 8.66
N SER A 77 -12.73 -6.31 8.44
CA SER A 77 -13.93 -6.82 7.76
C SER A 77 -13.94 -6.46 6.27
N ARG A 78 -14.80 -7.11 5.48
CA ARG A 78 -14.95 -6.75 4.05
C ARG A 78 -15.55 -5.35 3.91
N GLU A 79 -16.49 -5.02 4.78
CA GLU A 79 -17.22 -3.76 4.77
C GLU A 79 -16.30 -2.60 5.13
N GLU A 80 -15.39 -2.80 6.09
CA GLU A 80 -14.36 -1.81 6.40
C GLU A 80 -13.37 -1.63 5.24
N LEU A 81 -12.93 -2.72 4.59
CA LEU A 81 -12.11 -2.61 3.37
C LEU A 81 -12.82 -1.85 2.26
N SER A 82 -14.08 -2.17 1.97
CA SER A 82 -14.86 -1.45 0.96
C SER A 82 -15.08 0.02 1.31
N ALA A 83 -15.22 0.36 2.60
CA ALA A 83 -15.27 1.75 3.04
C ALA A 83 -13.93 2.48 2.84
N ILE A 84 -12.80 1.80 3.03
CA ILE A 84 -11.46 2.35 2.73
C ILE A 84 -11.28 2.54 1.22
N GLU A 85 -11.68 1.56 0.41
CA GLU A 85 -11.67 1.65 -1.06
C GLU A 85 -12.48 2.85 -1.55
N GLY A 86 -13.73 2.98 -1.09
CA GLY A 86 -14.57 4.12 -1.41
C GLY A 86 -13.96 5.44 -0.96
N TYR A 87 -13.28 5.48 0.19
CA TYR A 87 -12.58 6.68 0.64
C TYR A 87 -11.40 7.04 -0.27
N ILE A 88 -10.58 6.07 -0.70
CA ILE A 88 -9.45 6.29 -1.62
C ILE A 88 -9.95 6.84 -2.95
N HIS A 89 -10.97 6.21 -3.55
CA HIS A 89 -11.57 6.65 -4.82
C HIS A 89 -12.12 8.07 -4.76
N ASN A 90 -12.70 8.47 -3.63
CA ASN A 90 -13.30 9.79 -3.46
C ASN A 90 -12.30 10.88 -3.03
N ARG A 91 -11.08 10.51 -2.61
CA ARG A 91 -10.06 11.47 -2.14
C ARG A 91 -9.23 12.04 -3.29
N GLY A 92 -9.90 12.67 -4.24
CA GLY A 92 -9.30 13.21 -5.46
C GLY A 92 -8.20 14.25 -5.23
N SER A 93 -8.18 14.95 -4.09
CA SER A 93 -7.11 15.89 -3.76
C SER A 93 -5.79 15.23 -3.39
N ALA A 94 -5.82 13.95 -2.97
CA ALA A 94 -4.63 13.22 -2.53
C ALA A 94 -4.12 12.25 -3.61
N PHE A 95 -5.03 11.56 -4.31
CA PHE A 95 -4.69 10.56 -5.32
C PHE A 95 -4.87 11.02 -6.77
N GLY A 96 -5.52 12.17 -6.99
CA GLY A 96 -6.13 12.48 -8.28
C GLY A 96 -7.40 11.67 -8.52
N PRO A 97 -8.13 11.93 -9.62
CA PRO A 97 -9.27 11.09 -10.00
C PRO A 97 -8.78 9.70 -10.46
N PRO A 98 -9.54 8.63 -10.15
CA PRO A 98 -9.26 7.33 -10.75
C PRO A 98 -9.41 7.41 -12.28
N LEU A 99 -8.53 6.72 -13.00
CA LEU A 99 -8.63 6.57 -14.44
C LEU A 99 -9.90 5.81 -14.77
N LYS A 100 -10.59 6.21 -15.85
CA LYS A 100 -11.79 5.52 -16.32
C LYS A 100 -11.43 4.44 -17.32
N HIS A 101 -12.08 3.29 -17.22
CA HIS A 101 -12.04 2.27 -18.25
C HIS A 101 -12.65 2.83 -19.54
N LEU A 102 -11.90 2.82 -20.64
CA LEU A 102 -12.32 3.41 -21.92
C LEU A 102 -13.66 2.84 -22.42
N ASP A 103 -13.85 1.53 -22.32
CA ASP A 103 -15.05 0.87 -22.87
C ASP A 103 -16.31 1.05 -22.02
N SER A 104 -16.17 1.28 -20.71
CA SER A 104 -17.30 1.28 -19.77
C SER A 104 -17.51 2.59 -19.02
N GLY A 105 -16.56 3.52 -19.07
CA GLY A 105 -16.55 4.76 -18.29
C GLY A 105 -16.44 4.58 -16.77
N ARG A 106 -16.35 3.32 -16.29
CA ARG A 106 -16.26 2.98 -14.86
C ARG A 106 -14.90 3.37 -14.32
N ASP A 107 -14.89 3.84 -13.08
CA ASP A 107 -13.65 4.13 -12.37
C ASP A 107 -12.84 2.84 -12.20
N SER A 108 -11.55 2.93 -12.49
CA SER A 108 -10.59 1.85 -12.29
C SER A 108 -9.87 2.02 -10.95
N GLU A 109 -9.07 1.02 -10.59
CA GLU A 109 -8.16 1.08 -9.44
C GLU A 109 -6.84 1.80 -9.79
N TRP A 110 -6.72 2.44 -10.96
CA TRP A 110 -5.51 3.14 -11.41
C TRP A 110 -5.65 4.65 -11.21
N PHE A 111 -4.58 5.26 -10.73
CA PHE A 111 -4.50 6.68 -10.40
C PHE A 111 -3.25 7.29 -11.05
N GLN A 112 -3.35 8.54 -11.52
CA GLN A 112 -2.21 9.30 -12.03
C GLN A 112 -1.41 9.89 -10.87
N ILE A 113 -0.65 9.01 -10.21
CA ILE A 113 0.12 9.32 -9.02
C ILE A 113 1.38 8.47 -9.01
N ARG A 114 2.50 9.08 -8.60
CA ARG A 114 3.75 8.36 -8.37
C ARG A 114 3.63 7.39 -7.19
N PRO A 115 4.26 6.22 -7.24
CA PRO A 115 4.02 5.17 -6.26
C PRO A 115 4.54 5.48 -4.86
N ASP A 116 5.63 6.24 -4.73
CA ASP A 116 6.15 6.77 -3.45
C ASP A 116 5.15 7.74 -2.78
N TYR A 117 4.51 8.59 -3.57
CA TYR A 117 3.48 9.50 -3.06
C TYR A 117 2.20 8.74 -2.70
N ALA A 118 1.78 7.77 -3.52
CA ALA A 118 0.64 6.91 -3.22
C ALA A 118 0.85 6.13 -1.91
N GLU A 119 2.04 5.57 -1.71
CA GLU A 119 2.44 4.89 -0.47
C GLU A 119 2.29 5.82 0.73
N SER A 120 2.85 7.03 0.64
CA SER A 120 2.75 8.02 1.71
C SER A 120 1.30 8.36 2.04
N GLN A 121 0.43 8.51 1.03
CA GLN A 121 -1.00 8.76 1.26
C GLN A 121 -1.70 7.57 1.93
N VAL A 122 -1.38 6.34 1.53
CA VAL A 122 -1.94 5.12 2.15
C VAL A 122 -1.46 4.97 3.59
N ASP A 123 -0.18 5.21 3.88
CA ASP A 123 0.37 5.21 5.23
C ASP A 123 -0.44 6.16 6.14
N TRP A 124 -0.67 7.39 5.69
CA TRP A 124 -1.47 8.38 6.40
C TRP A 124 -2.92 7.96 6.61
N ILE A 125 -3.55 7.34 5.60
CA ILE A 125 -4.94 6.87 5.70
C ILE A 125 -5.06 5.79 6.76
N ILE A 126 -4.20 4.79 6.73
CA ILE A 126 -4.25 3.68 7.69
C ILE A 126 -4.00 4.22 9.10
N ALA A 127 -2.96 5.05 9.28
CA ALA A 127 -2.65 5.65 10.57
C ALA A 127 -3.82 6.48 11.12
N LYS A 128 -4.33 7.44 10.33
CA LYS A 128 -5.39 8.37 10.77
C LYS A 128 -6.75 7.73 10.98
N ARG A 129 -7.00 6.54 10.42
CA ARG A 129 -8.23 5.79 10.67
C ARG A 129 -8.26 5.08 12.02
N GLY A 130 -7.19 5.17 12.80
CA GLY A 130 -7.13 4.61 14.16
C GLY A 130 -6.84 3.11 14.18
N PHE A 131 -6.23 2.57 13.12
CA PHE A 131 -5.76 1.19 13.13
C PHE A 131 -4.66 1.02 14.19
N THR A 132 -4.68 -0.15 14.82
CA THR A 132 -3.73 -0.55 15.86
C THR A 132 -3.04 -1.86 15.48
N VAL A 133 -1.80 -2.04 15.95
CA VAL A 133 -1.04 -3.27 15.79
C VAL A 133 -0.41 -3.62 17.13
N ASP A 134 -0.59 -4.85 17.62
CA ASP A 134 -0.20 -5.26 18.98
C ASP A 134 -0.70 -4.31 20.09
N ASN A 135 -1.90 -3.74 19.93
CA ASN A 135 -2.46 -2.71 20.82
C ASN A 135 -1.63 -1.41 20.87
N GLU A 136 -0.83 -1.10 19.86
CA GLU A 136 -0.16 0.19 19.67
C GLU A 136 -0.86 0.94 18.51
N GLU A 137 -1.07 2.26 18.63
CA GLU A 137 -1.70 3.04 17.56
C GLU A 137 -0.73 3.23 16.40
N LEU A 138 -1.25 3.20 15.17
CA LEU A 138 -0.43 3.57 14.01
C LEU A 138 -0.23 5.08 13.90
N TYR A 139 -1.13 5.88 14.48
CA TYR A 139 -0.98 7.32 14.56
C TYR A 139 -0.56 7.75 15.97
N GLU A 140 0.50 8.53 16.08
CA GLU A 140 0.99 9.09 17.34
C GLU A 140 1.20 10.59 17.17
N TYR A 141 0.65 11.43 18.06
CA TYR A 141 0.79 12.89 17.96
C TYR A 141 2.18 13.38 18.36
N TYR A 142 2.83 12.68 19.29
CA TYR A 142 4.10 13.11 19.85
C TYR A 142 5.26 12.54 19.06
N ASP A 143 6.17 13.42 18.65
CA ASP A 143 7.41 13.03 17.96
C ASP A 143 8.33 12.25 18.91
N GLY A 144 8.84 11.12 18.39
CA GLY A 144 9.76 10.24 19.07
C GLY A 144 10.62 9.49 18.03
N PRO A 145 11.64 8.75 18.45
CA PRO A 145 12.57 8.07 17.52
C PRO A 145 11.88 7.05 16.60
N ASN A 146 10.67 6.61 16.95
CA ASN A 146 9.85 5.68 16.17
C ASN A 146 8.64 6.35 15.52
N ASN A 147 8.55 7.67 15.54
CA ASN A 147 7.46 8.43 14.92
C ASN A 147 8.03 9.18 13.70
N ARG A 148 7.42 8.96 12.53
CA ARG A 148 7.70 9.76 11.33
C ARG A 148 6.42 10.41 10.86
N ASN A 149 6.35 11.74 10.94
CA ASN A 149 5.19 12.52 10.50
C ASN A 149 3.86 12.05 11.13
N GLY A 150 3.90 11.71 12.42
CA GLY A 150 2.74 11.19 13.15
C GLY A 150 2.46 9.70 12.96
N ILE A 151 3.33 8.94 12.26
CA ILE A 151 3.14 7.52 11.99
C ILE A 151 4.13 6.69 12.83
N SER A 152 3.60 5.72 13.58
CA SER A 152 4.39 4.77 14.36
C SER A 152 5.10 3.79 13.43
N VAL A 153 6.39 4.03 13.19
CA VAL A 153 7.25 3.27 12.28
C VAL A 153 7.31 1.81 12.68
N ARG A 154 7.45 1.54 13.98
CA ARG A 154 7.55 0.20 14.56
C ARG A 154 6.30 -0.63 14.30
N SER A 155 5.12 -0.04 14.46
CA SER A 155 3.84 -0.73 14.29
C SER A 155 3.49 -0.88 12.82
N MET A 156 3.78 0.13 11.99
CA MET A 156 3.55 0.06 10.55
C MET A 156 4.37 -1.05 9.90
N ARG A 157 5.65 -1.23 10.30
CA ARG A 157 6.53 -2.32 9.82
C ARG A 157 5.97 -3.73 9.96
N LYS A 158 5.09 -3.95 10.92
CA LYS A 158 4.51 -5.28 11.19
C LYS A 158 3.42 -5.66 10.17
N ILE A 159 2.79 -4.66 9.56
CA ILE A 159 1.71 -4.85 8.59
C ILE A 159 2.10 -4.42 7.17
N LYS A 160 3.10 -3.54 7.03
CA LYS A 160 3.57 -3.01 5.75
C LYS A 160 4.75 -3.81 5.24
N LYS A 161 4.74 -4.12 3.95
CA LYS A 161 5.88 -4.70 3.23
C LYS A 161 6.22 -3.84 2.03
N ILE A 162 7.47 -3.40 2.01
CA ILE A 162 8.15 -2.65 0.94
C ILE A 162 8.72 -3.65 -0.07
N ILE A 163 8.39 -3.52 -1.36
CA ILE A 163 8.84 -4.44 -2.42
C ILE A 163 9.65 -3.66 -3.45
N ARG A 164 10.95 -3.54 -3.18
CA ARG A 164 11.92 -2.81 -4.00
C ARG A 164 13.17 -3.68 -4.15
N PRO A 165 13.23 -4.58 -5.15
CA PRO A 165 14.43 -5.37 -5.40
C PRO A 165 15.63 -4.47 -5.69
N THR A 166 16.85 -5.00 -5.62
CA THR A 166 18.00 -4.23 -6.09
C THR A 166 17.91 -4.03 -7.61
N PRO A 167 18.51 -2.97 -8.18
CA PRO A 167 18.50 -2.76 -9.63
C PRO A 167 19.07 -3.96 -10.39
N ILE A 168 20.11 -4.60 -9.84
CA ILE A 168 20.73 -5.79 -10.44
C ILE A 168 19.81 -7.02 -10.41
N ASP A 169 19.06 -7.23 -9.32
CA ASP A 169 18.10 -8.34 -9.26
C ASP A 169 16.97 -8.14 -10.28
N MET A 170 16.47 -6.91 -10.41
CA MET A 170 15.42 -6.57 -11.37
C MET A 170 15.91 -6.70 -12.82
N TYR A 171 17.15 -6.26 -13.08
CA TYR A 171 17.80 -6.44 -14.38
C TYR A 171 17.87 -7.91 -14.77
N ASN A 172 18.39 -8.76 -13.87
CA ASN A 172 18.53 -10.20 -14.09
C ASN A 172 17.16 -10.88 -14.31
N LEU A 173 16.15 -10.49 -13.52
CA LEU A 173 14.80 -11.00 -13.65
C LEU A 173 14.17 -10.65 -15.01
N ALA A 174 14.36 -9.43 -15.50
CA ALA A 174 13.86 -9.00 -16.81
C ALA A 174 14.54 -9.77 -17.97
N GLN A 175 15.86 -9.93 -17.90
CA GLN A 175 16.61 -10.72 -18.88
C GLN A 175 16.21 -12.20 -18.89
N ALA A 176 16.07 -12.81 -17.71
CA ALA A 176 15.65 -14.20 -17.57
C ALA A 176 14.23 -14.44 -18.13
N ALA A 177 13.37 -13.42 -18.05
CA ALA A 177 12.03 -13.44 -18.63
C ALA A 177 12.00 -13.10 -20.14
N GLY A 178 13.14 -12.80 -20.77
CA GLY A 178 13.25 -12.51 -22.19
C GLY A 178 12.84 -11.09 -22.60
N TYR A 179 12.78 -10.15 -21.65
CA TYR A 179 12.45 -8.75 -21.94
C TYR A 179 13.70 -7.93 -22.23
N ASP A 180 13.56 -6.96 -23.14
CA ASP A 180 14.51 -5.87 -23.24
C ASP A 180 14.42 -5.00 -21.97
N VAL A 181 15.56 -4.90 -21.28
CA VAL A 181 15.70 -4.12 -20.05
C VAL A 181 15.37 -2.64 -20.27
N GLY A 182 15.60 -2.12 -21.48
CA GLY A 182 15.24 -0.76 -21.85
C GLY A 182 13.75 -0.45 -21.65
N LEU A 183 12.87 -1.46 -21.73
CA LEU A 183 11.43 -1.29 -21.51
C LEU A 183 11.10 -0.92 -20.06
N ILE A 184 11.86 -1.43 -19.10
CA ILE A 184 11.63 -1.18 -17.66
C ILE A 184 12.60 -0.15 -17.09
N LYS A 185 13.28 0.62 -17.96
CA LYS A 185 14.23 1.65 -17.55
C LYS A 185 13.64 2.63 -16.52
N PRO A 186 12.38 3.11 -16.64
CA PRO A 186 11.81 4.01 -15.64
C PRO A 186 11.80 3.44 -14.22
N TYR A 187 11.52 2.13 -14.06
CA TYR A 187 11.57 1.49 -12.75
C TYR A 187 13.00 1.22 -12.28
N LEU A 188 13.92 0.87 -13.18
CA LEU A 188 15.33 0.71 -12.83
C LEU A 188 15.95 2.01 -12.34
N ASP A 189 15.69 3.12 -13.03
CA ASP A 189 16.14 4.46 -12.64
C ASP A 189 15.60 4.82 -11.24
N TYR A 190 14.32 4.51 -10.97
CA TYR A 190 13.74 4.64 -9.63
C TYR A 190 14.45 3.78 -8.58
N LEU A 191 14.74 2.50 -8.89
CA LEU A 191 15.43 1.61 -7.95
C LEU A 191 16.87 2.08 -7.68
N GLU A 192 17.58 2.57 -8.68
CA GLU A 192 18.92 3.16 -8.52
C GLU A 192 18.87 4.36 -7.57
N GLU A 193 17.90 5.27 -7.78
CA GLU A 193 17.68 6.41 -6.89
C GLU A 193 17.30 5.96 -5.47
N PHE A 194 16.41 4.97 -5.33
CA PHE A 194 15.97 4.44 -4.04
C PHE A 194 17.12 3.79 -3.25
N HIS A 195 17.99 3.05 -3.92
CA HIS A 195 19.12 2.36 -3.28
C HIS A 195 20.39 3.23 -3.15
N ALA A 196 20.41 4.44 -3.71
CA ALA A 196 21.52 5.38 -3.54
C ALA A 196 21.65 5.84 -2.06
N TRP A 197 22.89 6.00 -1.59
CA TRP A 197 23.29 6.15 -0.17
C TRP A 197 22.75 7.37 0.61
N CYS A 198 21.87 8.18 0.03
CA CYS A 198 21.33 9.40 0.65
C CYS A 198 19.86 9.67 0.30
N ASN A 199 19.10 8.68 -0.17
CA ASN A 199 17.71 8.95 -0.54
C ASN A 199 16.88 9.24 0.73
N PRO A 200 16.24 10.43 0.87
CA PRO A 200 15.41 10.76 2.04
C PRO A 200 14.19 9.83 2.21
N ASP A 201 13.82 9.10 1.14
CA ASP A 201 12.77 8.08 1.15
C ASP A 201 13.28 6.70 1.55
N GLN A 202 14.59 6.52 1.78
CA GLN A 202 15.14 5.36 2.50
C GLN A 202 14.75 5.32 3.97
N VAL A 203 14.03 6.30 4.50
CA VAL A 203 13.58 6.22 5.89
C VAL A 203 12.51 5.12 5.96
N TRP A 204 13.03 3.93 6.24
CA TRP A 204 12.39 2.65 6.38
C TRP A 204 11.19 2.78 7.32
N LEU A 205 9.98 2.73 6.76
CA LEU A 205 8.90 1.96 7.37
C LEU A 205 9.19 0.51 7.02
#